data_AF-A0A5Q4BHX6-F1
#
_entry.id   AF-A0A5Q4BHX6-F1
#
_cell.length_a   1.000
_cell.length_b   1.000
_cell.length_c   1.000
_cell.angle_alpha   90.00
_cell.angle_beta   90.00
_cell.angle_gamma   90.00
#
_symmetry.space_group_name_H-M   'P 1'
#
loop_
_entity.id
_entity.type
_entity.pdbx_description
1 polymer ?
#
loop_
_entity_poly.entity_id
_entity_poly.type
_entity_poly.pdbx_seq_one_letter_code
_entity_poly.pdbx_strand_id
1 'polypeptide(L)'
;MLIRLREHGFRLGIVTNGQLEDQLEKSDAIGVRHLVDNIITSEEAGCCKPDRRLFHLAIEALGATLQNSCMIGDSVDSDIRGGLECGIETILYSPVATDSKRVLFGTPVSVIRSMSQLPEHLNFSLPRFTPNIACQNSQVIAEGIGMDLITEPRHRLRLPKNTVLDLAKELSAVLAGISMESYVFAISRTEGMVRTVAKAASPISETAIRISYRGQDEQKDEPNTQVRFHITERLHSIRIDYETCILSSKACSEARLLDSLGLLQACCDNLMRDHPRAALRNLRSVMMILAEIAGIQASLVVEGEGIEL
;
A
#
# COMPACT_ATOMS: atom_id res chain seq x y z
N MET A 1 -4.68 1.32 6.08
CA MET A 1 -4.35 0.54 7.31
C MET A 1 -5.53 -0.24 7.89
N LEU A 2 -6.68 0.38 8.16
CA LEU A 2 -7.84 -0.30 8.78
C LEU A 2 -8.27 -1.61 8.09
N ILE A 3 -8.24 -1.66 6.76
CA ILE A 3 -8.47 -2.88 5.98
C ILE A 3 -7.55 -4.02 6.40
N ARG A 4 -6.25 -3.70 6.55
CA ARG A 4 -5.23 -4.68 6.92
C ARG A 4 -5.46 -5.19 8.33
N LEU A 5 -5.92 -4.35 9.24
CA LEU A 5 -6.31 -4.80 10.58
C LEU A 5 -7.49 -5.79 10.50
N ARG A 6 -8.54 -5.50 9.72
CA ARG A 6 -9.65 -6.46 9.54
C ARG A 6 -9.21 -7.77 8.91
N GLU A 7 -8.34 -7.73 7.90
CA GLU A 7 -7.79 -8.94 7.25
C GLU A 7 -7.01 -9.83 8.24
N HIS A 8 -6.47 -9.25 9.32
CA HIS A 8 -5.79 -9.98 10.39
C HIS A 8 -6.71 -10.30 11.58
N GLY A 9 -8.03 -10.15 11.43
CA GLY A 9 -9.02 -10.54 12.43
C GLY A 9 -9.24 -9.53 13.56
N PHE A 10 -8.69 -8.32 13.45
CA PHE A 10 -8.97 -7.26 14.43
C PHE A 10 -10.39 -6.73 14.27
N ARG A 11 -11.06 -6.53 15.41
CA ARG A 11 -12.29 -5.71 15.50
C ARG A 11 -11.90 -4.26 15.73
N LEU A 12 -12.62 -3.35 15.10
CA LEU A 12 -12.28 -1.92 15.05
C LEU A 12 -13.41 -1.10 15.67
N GLY A 13 -13.09 -0.35 16.72
CA GLY A 13 -13.99 0.62 17.33
C GLY A 13 -13.49 2.04 17.17
N ILE A 14 -14.39 3.00 16.95
CA ILE A 14 -14.10 4.43 17.14
C ILE A 14 -14.56 4.81 18.54
N VAL A 15 -13.68 5.44 19.31
CA VAL A 15 -13.96 5.84 20.70
C VAL A 15 -13.70 7.34 20.83
N THR A 16 -14.75 8.14 21.05
CA THR A 16 -14.65 9.61 20.95
C THR A 16 -15.44 10.36 22.03
N ASN A 17 -15.05 11.61 22.29
CA ASN A 17 -15.81 12.56 23.13
C ASN A 17 -16.82 13.41 22.32
N GLY A 18 -17.05 13.08 21.05
CA GLY A 18 -18.02 13.76 20.18
C GLY A 18 -19.41 13.12 20.19
N GLN A 19 -20.34 13.71 19.44
CA GLN A 19 -21.71 13.19 19.27
C GLN A 19 -21.76 12.06 18.24
N LEU A 20 -22.73 11.15 18.37
CA LEU A 20 -22.82 9.98 17.50
C LEU A 20 -23.11 10.37 16.04
N GLU A 21 -24.04 11.30 15.82
CA GLU A 21 -24.43 11.76 14.49
C GLU A 21 -23.23 12.33 13.73
N ASP A 22 -22.46 13.24 14.34
CA ASP A 22 -21.22 13.78 13.78
C ASP A 22 -20.20 12.70 13.38
N GLN A 23 -20.04 11.66 14.21
CA GLN A 23 -19.06 10.61 13.92
C GLN A 23 -19.53 9.69 12.80
N LEU A 24 -20.83 9.40 12.75
CA LEU A 24 -21.43 8.64 11.65
C LEU A 24 -21.20 9.40 10.35
N GLU A 25 -21.61 10.67 10.29
CA GLU A 25 -21.43 11.53 9.12
C GLU A 25 -19.96 11.62 8.68
N LYS A 26 -19.04 11.87 9.62
CA LYS A 26 -17.60 11.92 9.32
C LYS A 26 -17.11 10.59 8.77
N SER A 27 -17.49 9.48 9.39
CA SER A 27 -17.05 8.16 8.98
C SER A 27 -17.63 7.74 7.62
N ASP A 28 -18.84 8.17 7.29
CA ASP A 28 -19.45 7.97 5.98
C ASP A 28 -18.82 8.86 4.92
N ALA A 29 -18.59 10.14 5.23
CA ALA A 29 -17.98 11.12 4.33
C ALA A 29 -16.57 10.70 3.91
N ILE A 30 -15.75 10.22 4.86
CA ILE A 30 -14.41 9.71 4.54
C ILE A 30 -14.45 8.23 4.14
N GLY A 31 -15.61 7.58 4.12
CA GLY A 31 -15.89 6.20 3.69
C GLY A 31 -15.36 5.06 4.57
N VAL A 32 -15.09 5.30 5.86
CA VAL A 32 -14.65 4.27 6.82
C VAL A 32 -15.76 3.36 7.32
N ARG A 33 -17.02 3.82 7.29
CA ARG A 33 -18.06 3.32 8.19
C ARG A 33 -18.21 1.81 8.21
N HIS A 34 -18.07 1.18 7.04
CA HIS A 34 -18.18 -0.26 6.82
C HIS A 34 -17.01 -1.08 7.38
N LEU A 35 -15.88 -0.44 7.72
CA LEU A 35 -14.75 -1.07 8.38
C LEU A 35 -14.82 -1.03 9.90
N VAL A 36 -15.63 -0.14 10.44
CA VAL A 36 -15.72 0.08 11.90
C VAL A 36 -16.91 -0.71 12.41
N ASP A 37 -16.64 -1.62 13.34
CA ASP A 37 -17.67 -2.48 13.92
C ASP A 37 -18.60 -1.64 14.82
N ASN A 38 -18.03 -0.77 15.67
CA ASN A 38 -18.79 0.09 16.58
C ASN A 38 -18.21 1.50 16.68
N ILE A 39 -19.09 2.49 16.84
CA ILE A 39 -18.71 3.88 17.18
C ILE A 39 -19.28 4.15 18.56
N ILE A 40 -18.40 4.38 19.52
CA ILE A 40 -18.73 4.63 20.93
C ILE A 40 -18.43 6.09 21.24
N THR A 41 -19.43 6.77 21.77
CA THR A 41 -19.39 8.20 22.05
C THR A 41 -19.60 8.50 23.52
N SER A 42 -19.18 9.71 23.93
CA SER A 42 -19.46 10.21 25.27
C SER A 42 -20.95 10.42 25.54
N GLU A 43 -21.73 10.68 24.50
CA GLU A 43 -23.19 10.77 24.55
C GLU A 43 -23.81 9.44 24.98
N GLU A 44 -23.42 8.34 24.34
CA GLU A 44 -23.88 6.99 24.70
C GLU A 44 -23.36 6.56 26.08
N ALA A 45 -22.09 6.86 26.38
CA ALA A 45 -21.46 6.46 27.63
C ALA A 45 -21.89 7.31 28.85
N GLY A 46 -22.49 8.49 28.64
CA GLY A 46 -22.80 9.46 29.69
C GLY A 46 -21.57 10.06 30.38
N CYS A 47 -20.38 9.88 29.80
CA CYS A 47 -19.10 10.38 30.32
C CYS A 47 -18.08 10.51 29.19
N CYS A 48 -17.05 11.35 29.38
CA CYS A 48 -15.98 11.55 28.40
C CYS A 48 -14.70 10.82 28.79
N LYS A 49 -13.88 10.42 27.81
CA LYS A 49 -12.47 10.08 28.02
C LYS A 49 -11.80 11.23 28.81
N PRO A 50 -11.00 10.95 29.85
CA PRO A 50 -10.40 9.64 30.18
C PRO A 50 -11.23 8.74 31.11
N ASP A 51 -12.52 9.01 31.35
CA ASP A 51 -13.36 8.19 32.24
C ASP A 51 -13.41 6.72 31.78
N ARG A 52 -13.08 5.81 32.70
CA ARG A 52 -12.95 4.37 32.43
C ARG A 52 -14.23 3.74 31.90
N ARG A 53 -15.40 4.26 32.28
CA ARG A 53 -16.71 3.71 31.87
C ARG A 53 -16.86 3.68 30.35
N LEU A 54 -16.37 4.72 29.67
CA LEU A 54 -16.43 4.82 28.20
C LEU A 54 -15.54 3.76 27.52
N PHE A 55 -14.34 3.49 28.08
CA PHE A 55 -13.47 2.43 27.57
C PHE A 55 -14.07 1.03 27.82
N HIS A 56 -14.63 0.79 29.02
CA HIS A 56 -15.31 -0.47 29.30
C HIS A 56 -16.49 -0.72 28.35
N LEU A 57 -17.31 0.30 28.09
CA LEU A 57 -18.40 0.23 27.12
C LEU A 57 -17.88 -0.13 25.71
N ALA A 58 -16.79 0.48 25.27
CA ALA A 58 -16.18 0.17 23.97
C ALA A 58 -15.70 -1.29 23.88
N ILE A 59 -15.07 -1.80 24.94
CA ILE A 59 -14.57 -3.18 25.00
C ILE A 59 -15.73 -4.18 24.98
N GLU A 60 -16.81 -3.89 25.72
CA GLU A 60 -18.03 -4.70 25.73
C GLU A 60 -18.72 -4.69 24.36
N ALA A 61 -18.90 -3.52 23.77
CA ALA A 61 -19.53 -3.34 22.45
C ALA A 61 -18.77 -4.09 21.34
N LEU A 62 -17.44 -4.12 21.43
CA LEU A 62 -16.59 -4.91 20.54
C LEU A 62 -16.55 -6.39 20.91
N GLY A 63 -17.07 -6.82 22.06
CA GLY A 63 -17.00 -8.20 22.56
C GLY A 63 -15.56 -8.64 22.87
N ALA A 64 -14.70 -7.73 23.31
CA ALA A 64 -13.27 -7.91 23.55
C ALA A 64 -12.95 -7.99 25.06
N THR A 65 -11.66 -8.06 25.41
CA THR A 65 -11.16 -7.93 26.79
C THR A 65 -10.13 -6.81 26.86
N LEU A 66 -9.87 -6.27 28.05
CA LEU A 66 -8.89 -5.21 28.24
C LEU A 66 -7.49 -5.67 27.78
N GLN A 67 -7.14 -6.93 28.05
CA GLN A 67 -5.83 -7.51 27.78
C GLN A 67 -5.60 -7.81 26.28
N ASN A 68 -6.66 -7.92 25.48
CA ASN A 68 -6.54 -8.16 24.03
C ASN A 68 -6.90 -6.94 23.19
N SER A 69 -6.95 -5.77 23.82
CA SER A 69 -7.34 -4.51 23.19
C SER A 69 -6.23 -3.49 23.25
N CYS A 70 -6.17 -2.64 22.22
CA CYS A 70 -5.22 -1.56 22.13
C CYS A 70 -5.97 -0.25 21.82
N MET A 71 -5.72 0.79 22.62
CA MET A 71 -6.19 2.14 22.38
C MET A 71 -5.14 2.93 21.58
N ILE A 72 -5.53 3.42 20.41
CA ILE A 72 -4.68 4.26 19.57
C ILE A 72 -5.32 5.65 19.52
N GLY A 73 -4.58 6.68 19.93
CA GLY A 73 -5.08 8.05 19.97
C GLY A 73 -3.96 9.09 19.98
N ASP A 74 -4.31 10.34 19.73
CA ASP A 74 -3.38 11.46 19.67
C ASP A 74 -3.37 12.30 20.97
N SER A 75 -4.38 12.12 21.83
CA SER A 75 -4.49 12.84 23.09
C SER A 75 -3.88 12.06 24.25
N VAL A 76 -2.77 12.57 24.78
CA VAL A 76 -2.14 12.01 26.00
C VAL A 76 -3.11 11.99 27.18
N ASP A 77 -3.89 13.05 27.34
CA ASP A 77 -4.72 13.26 28.53
C ASP A 77 -6.07 12.53 28.49
N SER A 78 -6.60 12.25 27.30
CA SER A 78 -7.89 11.57 27.15
C SER A 78 -7.72 10.12 26.69
N ASP A 79 -6.99 9.87 25.60
CA ASP A 79 -6.83 8.53 25.03
C ASP A 79 -5.85 7.68 25.83
N ILE A 80 -4.63 8.19 26.01
CA ILE A 80 -3.54 7.42 26.60
C ILE A 80 -3.75 7.27 28.10
N ARG A 81 -4.04 8.35 28.81
CA ARG A 81 -4.36 8.28 30.24
C ARG A 81 -5.52 7.34 30.51
N GLY A 82 -6.62 7.49 29.78
CA GLY A 82 -7.82 6.67 29.97
C GLY A 82 -7.57 5.19 29.68
N GLY A 83 -6.87 4.88 28.57
CA GLY A 83 -6.48 3.51 28.24
C GLY A 83 -5.59 2.87 29.31
N LEU A 84 -4.53 3.57 29.74
CA LEU A 84 -3.61 3.10 30.78
C LEU A 84 -4.32 2.87 32.11
N GLU A 85 -5.18 3.80 32.53
CA GLU A 85 -5.95 3.68 33.76
C GLU A 85 -6.95 2.50 33.72
N CYS A 86 -7.42 2.11 32.54
CA CYS A 86 -8.24 0.91 32.33
C CYS A 86 -7.41 -0.38 32.23
N GLY A 87 -6.09 -0.30 32.14
CA GLY A 87 -5.22 -1.44 31.87
C GLY A 87 -5.27 -1.94 30.42
N ILE A 88 -5.63 -1.06 29.47
CA ILE A 88 -5.60 -1.31 28.03
C ILE A 88 -4.21 -0.93 27.51
N GLU A 89 -3.66 -1.70 26.57
CA GLU A 89 -2.43 -1.31 25.88
C GLU A 89 -2.67 0.00 25.10
N THR A 90 -1.74 0.94 25.14
CA THR A 90 -1.92 2.24 24.47
C THR A 90 -0.79 2.55 23.50
N ILE A 91 -1.14 3.12 22.35
CA ILE A 91 -0.19 3.65 21.36
C ILE A 91 -0.55 5.12 21.09
N LEU A 92 0.43 6.00 21.28
CA LEU A 92 0.29 7.43 20.98
C LEU A 92 0.58 7.70 19.51
N TYR A 93 -0.37 8.30 18.81
CA TYR A 93 -0.16 8.86 17.48
C TYR A 93 0.35 10.31 17.59
N SER A 94 1.56 10.56 17.11
CA SER A 94 2.18 11.88 17.11
C SER A 94 3.06 12.08 15.87
N PRO A 95 2.54 12.71 14.79
CA PRO A 95 3.28 12.91 13.54
C PRO A 95 4.57 13.70 13.67
N VAL A 96 4.63 14.59 14.67
CA VAL A 96 5.75 15.51 14.91
C VAL A 96 6.76 14.96 15.93
N ALA A 97 6.50 13.80 16.53
CA ALA A 97 7.40 13.19 17.51
C ALA A 97 8.71 12.72 16.85
N THR A 98 9.83 12.89 17.54
CA THR A 98 11.16 12.42 17.10
C THR A 98 11.57 11.10 17.76
N ASP A 99 10.90 10.77 18.85
CA ASP A 99 11.05 9.56 19.66
C ASP A 99 10.02 8.50 19.27
N SER A 100 10.30 7.23 19.60
CA SER A 100 9.44 6.07 19.31
C SER A 100 8.80 5.46 20.56
N LYS A 101 9.22 5.92 21.75
CA LYS A 101 8.68 5.54 23.06
C LYS A 101 8.74 6.73 24.01
N ARG A 102 7.69 6.92 24.82
CA ARG A 102 7.62 7.91 25.89
C ARG A 102 7.23 7.26 27.20
N VAL A 103 7.76 7.74 28.31
CA VAL A 103 7.22 7.38 29.63
C VAL A 103 6.10 8.38 29.94
N LEU A 104 4.86 7.91 29.95
CA LEU A 104 3.68 8.71 30.25
C LEU A 104 3.00 8.10 31.48
N PHE A 105 2.70 8.93 32.48
CA PHE A 105 2.09 8.49 33.74
C PHE A 105 2.85 7.34 34.44
N GLY A 106 4.18 7.28 34.28
CA GLY A 106 5.03 6.22 34.83
C GLY A 106 5.07 4.92 34.01
N THR A 107 4.39 4.86 32.86
CA THR A 107 4.34 3.68 32.00
C THR A 107 5.00 3.96 30.64
N PRO A 108 5.82 3.05 30.08
CA PRO A 108 6.31 3.16 28.71
C PRO A 108 5.16 3.01 27.70
N VAL A 109 4.99 4.00 26.84
CA VAL A 109 4.00 4.05 25.76
C VAL A 109 4.70 4.16 24.42
N SER A 110 4.30 3.32 23.47
CA SER A 110 4.80 3.39 22.09
C SER A 110 4.26 4.63 21.38
N VAL A 111 5.13 5.26 20.58
CA VAL A 111 4.78 6.44 19.79
C VAL A 111 4.95 6.13 18.31
N ILE A 112 3.87 6.31 17.55
CA ILE A 112 3.88 6.18 16.09
C ILE A 112 3.67 7.55 15.44
N ARG A 113 4.29 7.77 14.29
CA ARG A 113 4.17 8.99 13.48
C ARG A 113 3.27 8.78 12.28
N SER A 114 3.17 7.53 11.86
CA SER A 114 2.32 7.08 10.77
C SER A 114 1.64 5.77 11.14
N MET A 115 0.41 5.60 10.66
CA MET A 115 -0.34 4.35 10.82
C MET A 115 0.39 3.16 10.16
N SER A 116 1.34 3.38 9.25
CA SER A 116 2.16 2.32 8.64
C SER A 116 3.05 1.58 9.64
N GLN A 117 3.28 2.15 10.84
CA GLN A 117 4.09 1.54 11.90
C GLN A 117 3.30 0.55 12.77
N LEU A 118 1.96 0.60 12.76
CA LEU A 118 1.11 -0.28 13.58
C LEU A 118 1.40 -1.78 13.46
N PRO A 119 1.71 -2.36 12.28
CA PRO A 119 1.99 -3.79 12.15
C PRO A 119 3.11 -4.27 13.06
N GLU A 120 4.18 -3.48 13.19
CA GLU A 120 5.31 -3.81 14.09
C GLU A 120 4.90 -3.79 15.57
N HIS A 121 4.01 -2.88 15.96
CA HIS A 121 3.53 -2.76 17.34
C HIS A 121 2.49 -3.81 17.71
N LEU A 122 1.61 -4.17 16.77
CA LEU A 122 0.51 -5.12 16.98
C LEU A 122 0.89 -6.56 16.59
N ASN A 123 2.17 -6.83 16.32
CA ASN A 123 2.73 -8.14 15.98
C ASN A 123 2.00 -8.86 14.84
N PHE A 124 1.55 -8.11 13.82
CA PHE A 124 1.04 -8.71 12.59
C PHE A 124 1.87 -8.27 11.39
N SER A 125 2.03 -9.16 10.42
CA SER A 125 2.74 -8.83 9.18
C SER A 125 1.75 -8.26 8.18
N LEU A 126 2.13 -7.19 7.48
CA LEU A 126 1.40 -6.85 6.27
C LEU A 126 1.66 -7.92 5.22
N PRO A 127 0.68 -8.28 4.37
CA PRO A 127 0.98 -8.99 3.14
C PRO A 127 2.00 -8.15 2.37
N ARG A 128 3.24 -8.63 2.37
CA ARG A 128 4.34 -8.10 1.57
C ARG A 128 4.72 -9.20 0.61
N PHE A 129 4.86 -8.83 -0.65
CA PHE A 129 5.64 -9.63 -1.57
C PHE A 129 7.07 -9.48 -1.10
N THR A 130 7.71 -10.57 -0.70
CA THR A 130 9.13 -10.59 -0.39
C THR A 130 9.77 -11.44 -1.48
N PRO A 131 10.01 -10.86 -2.66
CA PRO A 131 10.47 -11.65 -3.75
C PRO A 131 11.86 -12.20 -3.41
N ASN A 132 12.00 -13.50 -3.56
CA ASN A 132 13.29 -14.15 -3.48
C ASN A 132 13.94 -13.98 -4.85
N ILE A 133 14.95 -13.11 -4.92
CA ILE A 133 15.68 -12.86 -6.15
C ILE A 133 17.07 -13.47 -6.03
N ALA A 134 17.37 -14.46 -6.88
CA ALA A 134 18.64 -15.15 -6.94
C ALA A 134 19.24 -15.07 -8.35
N CYS A 135 20.56 -15.00 -8.44
CA CYS A 135 21.26 -15.13 -9.72
C CYS A 135 21.92 -16.51 -9.82
N GLN A 136 21.62 -17.23 -10.90
CA GLN A 136 22.25 -18.51 -11.24
C GLN A 136 22.52 -18.56 -12.74
N ASN A 137 23.75 -18.90 -13.15
CA ASN A 137 24.12 -19.07 -14.56
C ASN A 137 23.75 -17.89 -15.48
N SER A 138 23.95 -16.65 -15.01
CA SER A 138 23.54 -15.42 -15.73
C SER A 138 22.02 -15.30 -15.94
N GLN A 139 21.23 -15.94 -15.07
CA GLN A 139 19.78 -15.80 -14.99
C GLN A 139 19.40 -15.29 -13.59
N VAL A 140 18.56 -14.26 -13.56
CA VAL A 140 17.94 -13.72 -12.35
C VAL A 140 16.59 -14.42 -12.16
N ILE A 141 16.49 -15.29 -11.18
CA ILE A 141 15.24 -15.95 -10.77
C ILE A 141 14.60 -15.08 -9.70
N ALA A 142 13.39 -14.59 -9.97
CA ALA A 142 12.59 -13.85 -9.01
C ALA A 142 11.29 -14.63 -8.70
N GLU A 143 11.18 -15.11 -7.48
CA GLU A 143 10.01 -15.80 -6.96
C GLU A 143 9.23 -14.88 -6.03
N GLY A 144 7.89 -14.99 -6.00
CA GLY A 144 7.09 -14.25 -5.01
C GLY A 144 6.93 -12.75 -5.28
N ILE A 145 7.06 -12.32 -6.54
CA ILE A 145 6.62 -10.99 -6.98
C ILE A 145 5.09 -10.94 -6.96
N GLY A 146 4.52 -9.79 -6.63
CA GLY A 146 3.11 -9.56 -6.87
C GLY A 146 2.63 -8.17 -6.51
N MET A 147 1.31 -8.01 -6.59
CA MET A 147 0.61 -6.73 -6.44
C MET A 147 -0.62 -6.90 -5.53
N ASP A 148 -0.81 -6.00 -4.58
CA ASP A 148 -1.93 -6.06 -3.64
C ASP A 148 -2.76 -4.78 -3.76
N LEU A 149 -3.92 -4.90 -4.40
CA LEU A 149 -4.82 -3.83 -4.79
C LEU A 149 -5.92 -3.60 -3.74
N ILE A 150 -5.89 -2.48 -3.04
CA ILE A 150 -6.96 -2.10 -2.11
C ILE A 150 -8.16 -1.51 -2.88
N THR A 151 -9.36 -2.05 -2.68
CA THR A 151 -10.55 -1.76 -3.51
C THR A 151 -11.65 -0.92 -2.82
N GLU A 152 -11.37 -0.38 -1.64
CA GLU A 152 -12.40 0.25 -0.80
C GLU A 152 -13.05 1.54 -1.35
N PRO A 153 -14.31 1.84 -0.97
CA PRO A 153 -15.10 3.01 -1.41
C PRO A 153 -14.43 4.40 -1.41
N ARG A 154 -13.40 4.61 -0.59
CA ARG A 154 -12.77 5.90 -0.27
C ARG A 154 -11.31 6.05 -0.70
N HIS A 155 -10.53 4.96 -0.70
CA HIS A 155 -9.16 4.90 -1.23
C HIS A 155 -9.19 4.46 -2.71
N ARG A 156 -10.33 4.70 -3.34
CA ARG A 156 -10.77 4.04 -4.55
C ARG A 156 -9.98 4.61 -5.72
N LEU A 157 -8.94 3.90 -6.10
CA LEU A 157 -8.83 3.54 -7.49
C LEU A 157 -10.11 2.73 -7.78
N ARG A 158 -11.17 3.38 -8.31
CA ARG A 158 -12.40 2.70 -8.80
C ARG A 158 -12.02 1.85 -9.99
N LEU A 159 -11.25 0.80 -9.76
CA LEU A 159 -10.74 -0.09 -10.77
C LEU A 159 -11.80 -1.17 -10.97
N PRO A 160 -12.50 -1.18 -12.11
CA PRO A 160 -13.19 -2.37 -12.56
C PRO A 160 -12.27 -3.58 -12.48
N LYS A 161 -12.83 -4.76 -12.24
CA LYS A 161 -12.11 -6.04 -12.31
C LYS A 161 -11.29 -6.18 -13.61
N ASN A 162 -11.80 -5.64 -14.71
CA ASN A 162 -11.06 -5.62 -15.99
C ASN A 162 -9.79 -4.79 -15.90
N THR A 163 -9.82 -3.61 -15.28
CA THR A 163 -8.63 -2.76 -15.14
C THR A 163 -7.59 -3.37 -14.20
N VAL A 164 -8.04 -4.07 -13.16
CA VAL A 164 -7.18 -4.89 -12.30
C VAL A 164 -6.48 -5.99 -13.11
N LEU A 165 -7.25 -6.69 -13.95
CA LEU A 165 -6.73 -7.73 -14.83
C LEU A 165 -5.77 -7.15 -15.88
N ASP A 166 -6.07 -5.97 -16.43
CA ASP A 166 -5.22 -5.29 -17.41
C ASP A 166 -3.90 -4.87 -16.76
N LEU A 167 -3.93 -4.31 -15.54
CA LEU A 167 -2.72 -3.98 -14.79
C LEU A 167 -1.87 -5.23 -14.49
N ALA A 168 -2.50 -6.34 -14.15
CA ALA A 168 -1.83 -7.62 -13.94
C ALA A 168 -1.16 -8.15 -15.23
N LYS A 169 -1.86 -8.04 -16.36
CA LYS A 169 -1.35 -8.43 -17.68
C LYS A 169 -0.19 -7.54 -18.12
N GLU A 170 -0.30 -6.23 -17.92
CA GLU A 170 0.78 -5.29 -18.24
C GLU A 170 2.02 -5.57 -17.39
N LEU A 171 1.86 -5.82 -16.07
CA LEU A 171 2.98 -6.26 -15.23
C LEU A 171 3.57 -7.60 -15.70
N SER A 172 2.73 -8.56 -16.08
CA SER A 172 3.17 -9.85 -16.65
C SER A 172 4.02 -9.63 -17.91
N ALA A 173 3.58 -8.71 -18.79
CA ALA A 173 4.26 -8.39 -20.03
C ALA A 173 5.58 -7.63 -19.80
N VAL A 174 5.64 -6.74 -18.80
CA VAL A 174 6.89 -6.09 -18.37
C VAL A 174 7.89 -7.14 -17.89
N LEU A 175 7.47 -8.03 -16.98
CA LEU A 175 8.32 -9.10 -16.46
C LEU A 175 8.81 -10.04 -17.58
N ALA A 176 7.93 -10.42 -18.51
CA ALA A 176 8.28 -11.22 -19.68
C ALA A 176 9.28 -10.50 -20.62
N GLY A 177 9.09 -9.20 -20.85
CA GLY A 177 9.99 -8.40 -21.67
C GLY A 177 11.39 -8.28 -21.07
N ILE A 178 11.48 -8.05 -19.75
CA ILE A 178 12.76 -8.03 -19.01
C ILE A 178 13.45 -9.40 -19.10
N SER A 179 12.70 -10.50 -19.01
CA SER A 179 13.23 -11.87 -19.11
C SER A 179 13.86 -12.19 -20.46
N MET A 180 13.34 -11.59 -21.53
CA MET A 180 13.65 -11.92 -22.93
C MET A 180 14.59 -10.89 -23.58
N GLU A 181 15.18 -9.98 -22.79
CA GLU A 181 15.99 -8.85 -23.28
C GLU A 181 15.23 -7.92 -24.24
N SER A 182 13.90 -7.89 -24.15
CA SER A 182 13.03 -7.05 -24.99
C SER A 182 12.69 -5.75 -24.27
N TYR A 183 13.71 -4.89 -24.09
CA TYR A 183 13.58 -3.68 -23.27
C TYR A 183 12.64 -2.63 -23.87
N VAL A 184 12.58 -2.50 -25.21
CA VAL A 184 11.61 -1.60 -25.87
C VAL A 184 10.17 -2.02 -25.55
N PHE A 185 9.89 -3.33 -25.62
CA PHE A 185 8.58 -3.87 -25.26
C PHE A 185 8.28 -3.66 -23.76
N ALA A 186 9.24 -3.94 -22.89
CA ALA A 186 9.08 -3.72 -21.44
C ALA A 186 8.82 -2.24 -21.10
N ILE A 187 9.52 -1.30 -21.76
CA ILE A 187 9.29 0.15 -21.60
C ILE A 187 7.87 0.52 -22.04
N SER A 188 7.44 0.05 -23.21
CA SER A 188 6.08 0.31 -23.74
C SER A 188 4.98 -0.23 -22.81
N ARG A 189 5.14 -1.44 -22.26
CA ARG A 189 4.19 -2.03 -21.30
C ARG A 189 4.19 -1.30 -19.95
N THR A 190 5.37 -0.84 -19.51
CA THR A 190 5.47 -0.02 -18.29
C THR A 190 4.73 1.33 -18.45
N GLU A 191 4.77 1.93 -19.64
CA GLU A 191 3.94 3.10 -19.97
C GLU A 191 2.44 2.80 -19.83
N GLY A 192 1.99 1.65 -20.36
CA GLY A 192 0.61 1.19 -20.22
C GLY A 192 0.16 1.02 -18.76
N MET A 193 1.04 0.46 -17.92
CA MET A 193 0.82 0.41 -16.47
C MET A 193 0.65 1.82 -15.89
N VAL A 194 1.61 2.72 -16.14
CA VAL A 194 1.61 4.10 -15.63
C VAL A 194 0.32 4.84 -15.99
N ARG A 195 -0.14 4.74 -17.24
CA ARG A 195 -1.41 5.34 -17.70
C ARG A 195 -2.62 4.76 -16.97
N THR A 196 -2.63 3.45 -16.76
CA THR A 196 -3.69 2.75 -16.02
C THR A 196 -3.76 3.18 -14.57
N VAL A 197 -2.60 3.31 -13.91
CA VAL A 197 -2.50 3.85 -12.54
C VAL A 197 -3.05 5.27 -12.49
N ALA A 198 -2.57 6.13 -13.40
CA ALA A 198 -2.93 7.54 -13.44
C ALA A 198 -4.43 7.77 -13.62
N LYS A 199 -5.08 7.02 -14.54
CA LYS A 199 -6.54 7.04 -14.74
C LYS A 199 -7.31 6.84 -13.45
N ALA A 200 -6.85 5.91 -12.63
CA ALA A 200 -7.56 5.54 -11.43
C ALA A 200 -7.22 6.48 -10.26
N ALA A 201 -6.01 7.03 -10.23
CA ALA A 201 -5.44 7.78 -9.10
C ALA A 201 -5.75 9.28 -9.14
N SER A 202 -6.99 9.67 -9.47
CA SER A 202 -7.45 11.07 -9.49
C SER A 202 -6.77 11.92 -8.40
N PRO A 203 -6.14 13.07 -8.73
CA PRO A 203 -6.38 13.93 -9.90
C PRO A 203 -5.37 13.78 -11.07
N ILE A 204 -4.62 12.67 -11.16
CA ILE A 204 -3.56 12.57 -12.18
C ILE A 204 -4.17 12.43 -13.58
N SER A 205 -3.91 13.41 -14.47
CA SER A 205 -4.39 13.38 -15.84
C SER A 205 -3.54 12.46 -16.72
N GLU A 206 -4.16 11.47 -17.36
CA GLU A 206 -3.47 10.59 -18.33
C GLU A 206 -2.90 11.38 -19.53
N THR A 207 -3.55 12.46 -19.96
CA THR A 207 -3.13 13.24 -21.13
C THR A 207 -1.82 14.01 -20.89
N ALA A 208 -1.46 14.21 -19.62
CA ALA A 208 -0.24 14.90 -19.21
C ALA A 208 0.96 13.94 -19.03
N ILE A 209 0.76 12.64 -19.25
CA ILE A 209 1.84 11.66 -19.21
C ILE A 209 2.44 11.51 -20.59
N ARG A 210 3.67 12.01 -20.74
CA ARG A 210 4.43 11.92 -21.98
C ARG A 210 5.68 11.11 -21.75
N ILE A 211 5.74 9.96 -22.42
CA ILE A 211 6.91 9.10 -22.45
C ILE A 211 7.42 9.16 -23.88
N SER A 212 8.62 9.69 -24.06
CA SER A 212 9.26 9.74 -25.37
C SER A 212 10.61 9.05 -25.29
N TYR A 213 10.84 8.13 -26.21
CA TYR A 213 12.05 7.37 -26.32
C TYR A 213 12.46 7.27 -27.79
N ARG A 214 13.76 7.30 -28.08
CA ARG A 214 14.30 7.09 -29.42
C ARG A 214 14.89 5.69 -29.51
N GLY A 215 14.16 4.75 -30.10
CA GLY A 215 14.63 3.40 -30.38
C GLY A 215 14.38 3.00 -31.83
N GLN A 216 15.21 2.10 -32.37
CA GLN A 216 14.82 1.34 -33.56
C GLN A 216 13.82 0.27 -33.11
N ASP A 217 12.67 0.21 -33.78
CA ASP A 217 11.70 -0.87 -33.63
C ASP A 217 12.38 -2.18 -34.06
N GLU A 218 13.00 -2.89 -33.12
CA GLU A 218 13.11 -4.33 -33.27
C GLU A 218 11.71 -4.89 -33.07
N GLN A 219 10.94 -4.98 -34.17
CA GLN A 219 9.82 -5.90 -34.25
C GLN A 219 10.37 -7.29 -33.94
N LYS A 220 10.17 -7.73 -32.71
CA LYS A 220 10.26 -9.13 -32.31
C LYS A 220 8.93 -9.48 -31.69
N ASP A 221 8.42 -10.63 -32.14
CA ASP A 221 7.15 -11.25 -31.75
C ASP A 221 6.85 -11.06 -30.27
N GLU A 222 5.56 -10.92 -29.92
CA GLU A 222 5.14 -10.91 -28.52
C GLU A 222 5.81 -12.08 -27.79
N PRO A 223 6.53 -11.83 -26.68
CA PRO A 223 7.27 -12.87 -26.00
C PRO A 223 6.28 -13.95 -25.54
N ASN A 224 6.44 -15.17 -26.07
CA ASN A 224 5.61 -16.33 -25.72
C ASN A 224 6.00 -16.92 -24.35
N THR A 225 6.42 -16.07 -23.41
CA THR A 225 6.66 -16.43 -22.00
C THR A 225 5.36 -16.26 -21.25
N GLN A 226 4.66 -17.35 -20.96
CA GLN A 226 3.49 -17.31 -20.10
C GLN A 226 3.89 -17.17 -18.64
N VAL A 227 4.02 -15.92 -18.19
CA VAL A 227 4.04 -15.58 -16.77
C VAL A 227 2.66 -15.91 -16.21
N ARG A 228 2.58 -16.88 -15.27
CA ARG A 228 1.32 -17.24 -14.60
C ARG A 228 1.14 -16.39 -13.34
N PHE A 229 -0.08 -15.91 -13.16
CA PHE A 229 -0.49 -15.20 -11.96
C PHE A 229 -1.83 -15.71 -11.45
N HIS A 230 -2.04 -15.60 -10.15
CA HIS A 230 -3.29 -15.92 -9.48
C HIS A 230 -3.91 -14.66 -8.87
N ILE A 231 -5.22 -14.48 -9.04
CA ILE A 231 -5.96 -13.36 -8.46
C ILE A 231 -6.81 -13.88 -7.30
N THR A 232 -6.53 -13.38 -6.10
CA THR A 232 -7.32 -13.64 -4.89
C THR A 232 -8.15 -12.41 -4.54
N GLU A 233 -9.47 -12.50 -4.67
CA GLU A 233 -10.38 -11.46 -4.19
C GLU A 233 -10.59 -11.60 -2.68
N ARG A 234 -10.40 -10.50 -1.94
CA ARG A 234 -10.65 -10.37 -0.50
C ARG A 234 -11.74 -9.32 -0.30
N LEU A 235 -12.29 -9.25 0.90
CA LEU A 235 -13.41 -8.36 1.23
C LEU A 235 -13.14 -6.88 0.87
N HIS A 236 -11.89 -6.43 0.99
CA HIS A 236 -11.50 -5.03 0.79
C HIS A 236 -10.22 -4.85 -0.04
N SER A 237 -9.69 -5.94 -0.62
CA SER A 237 -8.50 -5.91 -1.47
C SER A 237 -8.52 -7.04 -2.49
N ILE A 238 -7.70 -6.93 -3.52
CA ILE A 238 -7.46 -7.95 -4.54
C ILE A 238 -5.98 -8.18 -4.59
N ARG A 239 -5.54 -9.40 -4.31
CA ARG A 239 -4.14 -9.77 -4.38
C ARG A 239 -3.84 -10.50 -5.69
N ILE A 240 -2.71 -10.18 -6.30
CA ILE A 240 -2.19 -10.81 -7.51
C ILE A 240 -0.81 -11.37 -7.20
N ASP A 241 -0.69 -12.69 -7.22
CA ASP A 241 0.55 -13.42 -6.95
C ASP A 241 1.11 -13.99 -8.25
N TYR A 242 2.42 -13.83 -8.50
CA TYR A 242 3.11 -14.38 -9.66
C TYR A 242 3.95 -15.58 -9.23
N GLU A 243 3.66 -16.77 -9.79
CA GLU A 243 4.16 -18.05 -9.27
C GLU A 243 5.69 -18.14 -9.27
N THR A 244 6.32 -17.89 -10.42
CA THR A 244 7.78 -17.89 -10.59
C THR A 244 8.12 -17.10 -11.84
N CYS A 245 9.03 -16.13 -11.72
CA CYS A 245 9.54 -15.37 -12.85
C CYS A 245 11.04 -15.66 -13.01
N ILE A 246 11.44 -16.33 -14.08
CA ILE A 246 12.85 -16.54 -14.42
C ILE A 246 13.21 -15.51 -15.47
N LEU A 247 14.22 -14.68 -15.20
CA LEU A 247 14.70 -13.65 -16.10
C LEU A 247 16.11 -14.04 -16.56
N SER A 248 16.38 -14.10 -17.86
CA SER A 248 17.72 -14.39 -18.38
C SER A 248 18.28 -13.17 -19.11
N SER A 249 19.53 -12.78 -18.84
CA SER A 249 20.17 -11.68 -19.56
C SER A 249 21.64 -11.97 -19.83
N LYS A 250 22.05 -11.87 -21.09
CA LYS A 250 23.42 -12.03 -21.59
C LYS A 250 24.19 -10.70 -21.68
N ALA A 251 23.50 -9.56 -21.68
CA ALA A 251 24.10 -8.25 -21.98
C ALA A 251 23.96 -7.18 -20.88
N CYS A 252 23.04 -7.36 -19.91
CA CYS A 252 22.82 -6.41 -18.83
C CYS A 252 23.55 -6.82 -17.54
N SER A 253 24.04 -5.83 -16.78
CA SER A 253 24.58 -6.07 -15.44
C SER A 253 23.48 -6.52 -14.48
N GLU A 254 23.72 -7.62 -13.78
CA GLU A 254 22.81 -8.20 -12.77
C GLU A 254 22.23 -7.16 -11.81
N ALA A 255 23.07 -6.23 -11.34
CA ALA A 255 22.67 -5.15 -10.43
C ALA A 255 21.54 -4.26 -10.96
N ARG A 256 21.55 -3.87 -12.24
CA ARG A 256 20.50 -2.99 -12.81
C ARG A 256 19.16 -3.72 -12.98
N LEU A 257 19.21 -5.01 -13.28
CA LEU A 257 18.01 -5.85 -13.33
C LEU A 257 17.41 -6.02 -11.93
N LEU A 258 18.26 -6.28 -10.93
CA LEU A 258 17.84 -6.35 -9.53
C LEU A 258 17.20 -5.04 -9.05
N ASP A 259 17.81 -3.89 -9.38
CA ASP A 259 17.26 -2.57 -9.05
C ASP A 259 15.89 -2.35 -9.70
N SER A 260 15.75 -2.72 -10.98
CA SER A 260 14.48 -2.62 -11.70
C SER A 260 13.38 -3.47 -11.05
N LEU A 261 13.70 -4.69 -10.62
CA LEU A 261 12.74 -5.58 -9.96
C LEU A 261 12.35 -5.07 -8.57
N GLY A 262 13.31 -4.58 -7.80
CA GLY A 262 13.04 -3.97 -6.49
C GLY A 262 12.15 -2.74 -6.60
N LEU A 263 12.37 -1.90 -7.61
CA LEU A 263 11.54 -0.71 -7.87
C LEU A 263 10.14 -1.09 -8.41
N LEU A 264 10.04 -2.11 -9.26
CA LEU A 264 8.75 -2.65 -9.71
C LEU A 264 7.93 -3.19 -8.52
N GLN A 265 8.55 -3.97 -7.64
CA GLN A 265 7.92 -4.46 -6.42
C GLN A 265 7.51 -3.31 -5.51
N ALA A 266 8.41 -2.35 -5.25
CA ALA A 266 8.10 -1.19 -4.43
C ALA A 266 7.00 -0.33 -5.04
N CYS A 267 6.93 -0.26 -6.38
CA CYS A 267 5.78 0.33 -7.05
C CYS A 267 4.51 -0.44 -6.73
N CYS A 268 4.48 -1.76 -6.93
CA CYS A 268 3.33 -2.61 -6.65
C CYS A 268 2.82 -2.46 -5.21
N ASP A 269 3.74 -2.36 -4.24
CA ASP A 269 3.44 -2.11 -2.83
C ASP A 269 2.84 -0.71 -2.58
N ASN A 270 3.35 0.31 -3.29
CA ASN A 270 2.97 1.72 -3.09
C ASN A 270 1.71 2.13 -3.85
N LEU A 271 1.45 1.48 -4.99
CA LEU A 271 0.33 1.74 -5.90
C LEU A 271 -1.01 1.78 -5.15
N MET A 272 -1.07 1.14 -3.98
CA MET A 272 -2.30 0.75 -3.31
C MET A 272 -2.34 1.03 -1.80
N ARG A 273 -1.30 1.64 -1.21
CA ARG A 273 -1.25 1.98 0.23
C ARG A 273 -1.51 3.47 0.53
N ASP A 274 -2.17 4.19 -0.39
CA ASP A 274 -2.40 5.65 -0.35
C ASP A 274 -1.21 6.52 -0.83
N HIS A 275 -0.28 5.93 -1.60
CA HIS A 275 0.90 6.62 -2.11
C HIS A 275 1.06 6.50 -3.65
N PRO A 276 0.04 6.89 -4.45
CA PRO A 276 0.11 6.79 -5.91
C PRO A 276 1.30 7.59 -6.49
N ARG A 277 1.68 8.69 -5.84
CA ARG A 277 2.88 9.47 -6.20
C ARG A 277 4.17 8.68 -6.05
N ALA A 278 4.31 7.93 -4.95
CA ALA A 278 5.47 7.08 -4.73
C ALA A 278 5.52 5.92 -5.74
N ALA A 279 4.36 5.36 -6.06
CA ALA A 279 4.24 4.30 -7.08
C ALA A 279 4.67 4.79 -8.47
N LEU A 280 4.19 5.97 -8.89
CA LEU A 280 4.59 6.58 -10.16
C LEU A 280 6.07 6.95 -10.19
N ARG A 281 6.63 7.45 -9.07
CA ARG A 281 8.07 7.71 -8.97
C ARG A 281 8.88 6.42 -9.16
N ASN A 282 8.47 5.32 -8.54
CA ASN A 282 9.14 4.03 -8.69
C ASN A 282 9.03 3.50 -10.12
N LEU A 283 7.86 3.58 -10.75
CA LEU A 283 7.69 3.20 -12.17
C LEU A 283 8.56 4.06 -13.08
N ARG A 284 8.63 5.37 -12.84
CA ARG A 284 9.56 6.25 -13.57
C ARG A 284 10.99 5.74 -13.46
N SER A 285 11.46 5.44 -12.25
CA SER A 285 12.81 4.93 -12.06
C SER A 285 13.03 3.60 -12.78
N VAL A 286 12.06 2.67 -12.75
CA VAL A 286 12.11 1.43 -13.55
C VAL A 286 12.27 1.75 -15.03
N MET A 287 11.46 2.66 -15.58
CA MET A 287 11.53 3.02 -16.99
C MET A 287 12.87 3.65 -17.37
N MET A 288 13.44 4.49 -16.51
CA MET A 288 14.75 5.09 -16.74
C MET A 288 15.86 4.03 -16.74
N ILE A 289 15.83 3.06 -15.82
CA ILE A 289 16.80 1.97 -15.79
C ILE A 289 16.64 1.09 -17.04
N LEU A 290 15.41 0.71 -17.41
CA LEU A 290 15.17 -0.09 -18.62
C LEU A 290 15.63 0.64 -19.89
N ALA A 291 15.40 1.95 -19.99
CA ALA A 291 15.88 2.76 -21.11
C ALA A 291 17.42 2.82 -21.15
N GLU A 292 18.08 3.00 -20.01
CA GLU A 292 19.54 2.98 -19.92
C GLU A 292 20.12 1.62 -20.33
N ILE A 293 19.51 0.51 -19.90
CA ILE A 293 19.90 -0.84 -20.31
C ILE A 293 19.74 -1.02 -21.82
N ALA A 294 18.67 -0.48 -22.40
CA ALA A 294 18.40 -0.54 -23.83
C ALA A 294 19.29 0.41 -24.67
N GLY A 295 20.11 1.25 -24.04
CA GLY A 295 20.88 2.31 -24.73
C GLY A 295 19.98 3.42 -25.31
N ILE A 296 18.76 3.56 -24.81
CA ILE A 296 17.76 4.51 -25.30
C ILE A 296 17.82 5.79 -24.47
N GLN A 297 17.88 6.94 -25.16
CA GLN A 297 17.62 8.22 -24.49
C GLN A 297 16.11 8.39 -24.32
N ALA A 298 15.66 8.32 -23.06
CA ALA A 298 14.29 8.55 -22.67
C ALA A 298 14.17 9.83 -21.83
N SER A 299 13.12 10.60 -22.10
CA SER A 299 12.64 11.64 -21.20
C SER A 299 11.24 11.27 -20.75
N LEU A 300 11.12 10.89 -19.48
CA LEU A 300 9.83 10.65 -18.85
C LEU A 300 9.39 11.89 -18.08
N VAL A 301 8.37 12.57 -18.62
CA VAL A 301 7.73 13.72 -17.99
C VAL A 301 6.33 13.30 -17.56
N VAL A 302 6.09 13.38 -16.25
CA VAL A 302 4.77 13.15 -15.64
C VAL A 302 4.31 14.50 -15.11
N GLU A 303 3.49 15.20 -15.88
CA GLU A 303 2.88 16.47 -15.48
C GLU A 303 1.50 16.21 -14.85
N GLY A 304 1.14 16.98 -13.84
CA GLY A 304 -0.20 16.99 -13.26
C GLY A 304 -0.45 18.30 -12.51
N GLU A 305 -1.70 18.76 -12.41
CA GLU A 305 -2.01 19.96 -11.62
C GLU A 305 -1.51 19.76 -10.17
N GLY A 306 -0.46 20.50 -9.81
CA GLY A 306 0.18 20.44 -8.49
C GLY A 306 1.26 19.35 -8.29
N ILE A 307 1.79 18.74 -9.35
CA ILE A 307 2.88 17.75 -9.24
C ILE A 307 3.94 18.01 -10.34
N GLU A 308 5.07 18.59 -9.95
CA GLU A 308 6.36 18.34 -10.62
C GLU A 308 7.06 17.18 -9.87
N LEU A 309 7.55 16.17 -10.60
CA LEU A 309 8.28 15.01 -10.07
C LEU A 309 9.75 15.02 -10.48
#